data_AF-A0A8S2S837-F1
#
_entry.id   AF-A0A8S2S837-F1
#
_cell.length_a   1.000
_cell.length_b   1.000
_cell.length_c   1.000
_cell.angle_alpha   90.00
_cell.angle_beta   90.00
_cell.angle_gamma   90.00
#
_symmetry.space_group_name_H-M   'P 1'
#
loop_
_entity.id
_entity.type
_entity.pdbx_description
1 polymer ?
#
loop_
_entity_poly.entity_id
_entity_poly.type
_entity_poly.pdbx_seq_one_letter_code
_entity_poly.pdbx_strand_id
1 'polypeptide(L)'
;ILETNLKKQGLLALTFDNPDDYNKIKPSDRISLIDLKSFAPDKKIECHVKHLNGETETIKLNHTFNEAQIEWFKAGSALNAMRT
;
A
#
# COMPACT_ATOMS: atom_id res chain seq x y z
N ILE A 1 -4.49 -17.97 -3.05
CA ILE A 1 -3.15 -18.50 -2.63
C ILE A 1 -2.09 -17.40 -2.67
N LEU A 2 -1.94 -16.66 -3.79
CA LEU A 2 -0.90 -15.62 -3.93
C LEU A 2 -1.06 -14.43 -2.96
N GLU A 3 -2.26 -13.86 -2.85
CA GLU A 3 -2.53 -12.67 -2.02
C GLU A 3 -2.36 -12.94 -0.51
N THR A 4 -2.77 -14.13 -0.06
CA THR A 4 -2.67 -14.54 1.36
C THR A 4 -1.22 -14.73 1.80
N ASN A 5 -0.32 -15.17 0.91
CA ASN A 5 1.10 -15.35 1.23
C ASN A 5 1.85 -14.01 1.29
N LEU A 6 1.52 -13.06 0.42
CA LEU A 6 2.09 -11.70 0.46
C LEU A 6 1.72 -10.97 1.76
N LYS A 7 0.45 -11.06 2.17
CA LYS A 7 -0.04 -10.50 3.45
C LYS A 7 0.67 -11.14 4.66
N LYS A 8 0.94 -12.45 4.62
CA LYS A 8 1.70 -13.15 5.68
C LYS A 8 3.17 -12.71 5.78
N GLN A 9 3.74 -12.13 4.72
CA GLN A 9 5.12 -11.61 4.70
C GLN A 9 5.21 -10.10 4.96
N GLY A 10 4.13 -9.41 5.31
CA GLY A 10 4.14 -7.98 5.61
C GLY A 10 4.17 -7.08 4.36
N LEU A 11 3.87 -7.63 3.18
CA LEU A 11 3.72 -6.85 1.94
C LEU A 11 2.31 -6.25 1.86
N LEU A 12 2.24 -4.96 1.53
CA LEU A 12 1.00 -4.26 1.26
C LEU A 12 0.46 -4.65 -0.12
N ALA A 13 -0.57 -5.49 -0.14
CA ALA A 13 -1.33 -5.78 -1.36
C ALA A 13 -2.30 -4.62 -1.63
N LEU A 14 -1.88 -3.71 -2.51
CA LEU A 14 -2.66 -2.54 -2.92
C LEU A 14 -3.13 -2.72 -4.36
N THR A 15 -4.33 -2.23 -4.65
CA THR A 15 -4.89 -2.20 -6.01
C THR A 15 -5.16 -0.77 -6.42
N PHE A 16 -5.07 -0.46 -7.70
CA PHE A 16 -5.40 0.87 -8.20
C PHE A 16 -6.90 1.13 -8.07
N ASP A 17 -7.26 2.33 -7.61
CA ASP A 17 -8.66 2.77 -7.61
C ASP A 17 -9.15 3.01 -9.04
N ASN A 18 -8.29 3.59 -9.87
CA ASN A 18 -8.48 3.67 -11.31
C ASN A 18 -7.44 2.81 -12.02
N PRO A 19 -7.83 1.77 -12.78
CA PRO A 19 -6.89 0.94 -13.54
C PRO A 19 -5.96 1.72 -14.47
N ASP A 20 -6.42 2.86 -15.02
CA ASP A 20 -5.63 3.69 -15.92
C ASP A 20 -4.45 4.38 -15.20
N ASP A 21 -4.48 4.46 -13.87
CA ASP A 21 -3.36 5.01 -13.08
C ASP A 21 -2.09 4.15 -13.21
N TYR A 22 -2.22 2.89 -13.61
CA TYR A 22 -1.07 2.06 -13.95
C TYR A 22 -0.22 2.67 -15.08
N ASN A 23 -0.87 3.29 -16.08
CA ASN A 23 -0.17 3.88 -17.23
C ASN A 23 0.60 5.17 -16.86
N LYS A 24 0.29 5.77 -15.72
CA LYS A 24 0.99 6.95 -15.21
C LYS A 24 2.33 6.59 -14.58
N ILE A 25 2.47 5.37 -14.05
CA ILE A 25 3.69 4.93 -13.37
C ILE A 25 4.70 4.43 -14.40
N LYS A 26 5.90 4.99 -14.36
CA LYS A 26 7.06 4.58 -15.16
C LYS A 26 8.07 3.82 -14.30
N PRO A 27 8.90 2.93 -14.89
CA PRO A 27 9.86 2.13 -14.14
C PRO A 27 10.89 2.93 -13.33
N SER A 28 11.19 4.16 -13.74
CA SER A 28 12.15 5.05 -13.08
C SER A 28 11.55 5.92 -11.98
N ASP A 29 10.24 5.84 -11.76
CA ASP A 29 9.56 6.73 -10.83
C ASP A 29 9.78 6.30 -9.37
N ARG A 30 9.71 7.28 -8.47
CA ARG A 30 9.74 7.03 -7.04
C ARG A 30 8.33 7.07 -6.47
N ILE A 31 7.95 5.99 -5.82
CA ILE A 31 6.62 5.81 -5.25
C ILE A 31 6.69 6.07 -3.74
N SER A 32 5.80 6.92 -3.23
CA SER A 32 5.66 7.21 -1.80
C SER A 32 4.21 6.99 -1.37
N LEU A 33 4.00 6.08 -0.42
CA LEU A 33 2.68 5.89 0.20
C LEU A 33 2.52 6.92 1.33
N ILE A 34 1.46 7.71 1.24
CA ILE A 34 1.17 8.78 2.19
C ILE A 34 0.15 8.28 3.20
N ASP A 35 0.24 8.81 4.42
CA ASP A 35 -0.75 8.63 5.48
C ASP A 35 -0.93 7.17 5.96
N LEU A 36 0.10 6.33 5.82
CA LEU A 36 0.13 4.97 6.38
C LEU A 36 -0.09 4.92 7.90
N LYS A 37 0.12 6.03 8.62
CA LYS A 37 -0.14 6.14 10.06
C LYS A 37 -1.63 6.07 10.40
N SER A 38 -2.50 6.58 9.53
CA SER A 38 -3.96 6.56 9.70
C SER A 38 -4.62 5.48 8.86
N PHE A 39 -3.85 4.45 8.51
CA PHE A 39 -4.34 3.29 7.77
C PHE A 39 -5.46 2.60 8.56
N ALA A 40 -6.62 2.47 7.91
CA ALA A 40 -7.85 1.97 8.50
C ALA A 40 -8.60 1.14 7.45
N PRO A 41 -9.46 0.19 7.86
CA PRO A 41 -10.34 -0.52 6.93
C PRO A 41 -11.18 0.48 6.11
N ASP A 42 -11.45 0.14 4.86
CA ASP A 42 -12.22 0.95 3.91
C ASP A 42 -11.66 2.36 3.61
N LYS A 43 -10.48 2.71 4.13
CA LYS A 43 -9.80 3.97 3.83
C LYS A 43 -8.78 3.78 2.72
N LYS A 44 -9.01 4.45 1.59
CA LYS A 44 -8.06 4.46 0.47
C LYS A 44 -6.71 5.04 0.90
N ILE A 45 -5.64 4.47 0.36
CA ILE A 45 -4.27 4.96 0.55
C ILE A 45 -3.94 5.91 -0.59
N GLU A 46 -3.31 7.03 -0.25
CA GLU A 46 -2.79 7.96 -1.24
C GLU A 46 -1.35 7.60 -1.59
N CYS A 47 -1.05 7.63 -2.88
CA CYS A 47 0.27 7.29 -3.40
C CYS A 47 0.77 8.43 -4.28
N HIS A 48 1.93 8.98 -3.93
CA HIS A 48 2.62 9.99 -4.72
C HIS A 48 3.66 9.33 -5.60
N VAL A 49 3.51 9.53 -6.90
CA VAL A 49 4.43 9.06 -7.94
C VAL A 49 5.28 10.25 -8.36
N LYS A 50 6.55 10.24 -7.99
CA LYS A 50 7.51 11.28 -8.37
C LYS A 50 8.28 10.83 -9.60
N HIS A 51 8.07 11.52 -10.71
CA HIS A 51 8.74 11.28 -11.97
C HIS A 51 10.17 11.82 -11.96
N LEU A 52 11.00 11.29 -12.86
CA LEU A 52 12.39 11.70 -13.01
C LEU A 52 12.52 13.18 -13.42
N ASN A 53 11.55 13.71 -14.16
CA ASN A 53 11.48 15.12 -14.57
C ASN A 53 11.11 16.07 -13.41
N GLY A 54 10.80 15.54 -12.22
CA GLY A 54 10.40 16.31 -11.05
C GLY A 54 8.90 16.50 -10.89
N GLU A 55 8.09 16.13 -11.88
CA GLU A 55 6.63 16.12 -11.75
C GLU A 55 6.20 15.09 -10.70
N THR A 56 5.11 15.38 -10.01
CA THR A 56 4.55 14.47 -9.01
C THR A 56 3.07 14.29 -9.29
N GLU A 57 2.66 13.04 -9.43
CA GLU A 57 1.27 12.65 -9.60
C GLU A 57 0.75 11.98 -8.33
N THR A 58 -0.53 12.16 -8.05
CA THR A 58 -1.21 11.56 -6.90
C THR A 58 -2.24 10.55 -7.41
N ILE A 59 -2.11 9.31 -6.97
CA ILE A 59 -3.04 8.23 -7.30
C ILE A 59 -3.64 7.65 -6.03
N LYS A 60 -4.83 7.07 -6.15
CA LYS A 60 -5.54 6.43 -5.04
C LYS A 60 -5.42 4.92 -5.17
N LEU A 61 -5.13 4.28 -4.04
CA LEU A 61 -4.98 2.85 -3.93
C LEU A 61 -6.01 2.28 -2.97
N ASN A 62 -6.68 1.22 -3.40
CA ASN A 62 -7.61 0.42 -2.61
C ASN A 62 -6.86 -0.74 -1.93
N HIS A 63 -7.47 -1.27 -0.87
CA HIS A 63 -6.93 -2.39 -0.11
C HIS A 63 -8.08 -3.16 0.54
N THR A 64 -7.83 -4.43 0.89
CA THR A 64 -8.83 -5.31 1.53
C THR A 64 -8.39 -5.72 2.94
N PHE A 65 -7.63 -4.85 3.61
CA PHE A 65 -7.10 -5.15 4.95
C PHE A 65 -8.17 -4.85 6.00
N ASN A 66 -8.41 -5.81 6.89
CA ASN A 66 -9.16 -5.59 8.12
C ASN A 66 -8.23 -5.09 9.24
N GLU A 67 -8.80 -4.65 10.37
CA GLU A 67 -8.02 -4.10 11.49
C GLU A 67 -6.90 -5.03 11.96
N ALA A 68 -7.17 -6.34 12.09
CA ALA A 68 -6.16 -7.31 12.52
C ALA A 68 -4.97 -7.39 11.56
N GLN A 69 -5.22 -7.36 10.24
CA GLN A 69 -4.17 -7.36 9.23
C GLN A 69 -3.40 -6.03 9.17
N ILE A 70 -4.06 -4.91 9.50
CA ILE A 70 -3.42 -3.60 9.64
C ILE A 70 -2.47 -3.59 10.84
N GLU A 71 -2.87 -4.18 11.96
CA GLU A 71 -2.00 -4.31 13.14
C GLU A 71 -0.79 -5.22 12.86
N TRP A 72 -0.97 -6.30 12.09
CA TRP A 72 0.16 -7.12 11.61
C TRP A 72 1.15 -6.31 10.76
N PHE A 73 0.65 -5.41 9.92
CA PHE A 73 1.49 -4.52 9.14
C PHE A 73 2.22 -3.50 10.01
N LYS A 74 1.53 -2.84 10.97
CA LYS A 74 2.14 -1.90 11.91
C LYS A 74 3.23 -2.55 12.77
N ALA A 75 3.05 -3.81 13.17
CA ALA A 75 4.05 -4.59 13.90
C ALA A 75 5.22 -5.10 13.02
N GLY A 76 5.19 -4.84 11.71
CA GLY A 76 6.19 -5.30 10.73
C GLY A 76 6.08 -6.77 10.33
N SER A 77 5.25 -7.57 11.02
CA SER A 77 4.79 -8.89 10.60
C SER A 77 3.66 -9.40 11.50
N ALA A 78 2.84 -10.33 11.00
CA ALA A 78 1.85 -11.03 11.82
C ALA A 78 2.49 -11.78 13.00
N LEU A 79 3.71 -12.29 12.82
CA LEU A 79 4.47 -12.97 13.88
C LEU A 79 4.92 -12.01 14.99
N ASN A 80 5.28 -10.77 14.64
CA ASN A 80 5.60 -9.74 15.64
C ASN A 80 4.37 -9.31 16.42
N ALA A 81 3.21 -9.19 15.75
CA ALA A 81 1.95 -8.87 16.43
C ALA A 81 1.51 -9.95 17.42
N MET A 82 1.77 -11.23 17.12
CA MET A 82 1.50 -12.35 18.03
C MET A 82 2.50 -12.46 19.20
N ARG A 83 3.62 -11.74 19.16
CA ARG A 83 4.66 -11.75 20.20
C ARG A 83 4.48 -10.64 21.24
N THR A 84 3.52 -9.74 21.05
CA THR A 84 3.16 -8.65 21.99
C THR A 84 1.92 -9.05 22.77
#